data_AF-A0A7S0H3Q9-F1
#
_entry.id   AF-A0A7S0H3Q9-F1
#
_cell.length_a   1.000
_cell.length_b   1.000
_cell.length_c   1.000
_cell.angle_alpha   90.00
_cell.angle_beta   90.00
_cell.angle_gamma   90.00
#
_symmetry.space_group_name_H-M   'P 1'
#
loop_
_entity.id
_entity.type
_entity.pdbx_description
1 polymer ?
#
loop_
_entity_poly.entity_id
_entity_poly.type
_entity_poly.pdbx_seq_one_letter_code
_entity_poly.pdbx_strand_id
1 'polypeptide(L)'
;KAKGGGKGGGWNKQQVRSLLRKIFRKIDDPDAMYGVADGYLLESSPEGPPKKARIKKDEKTLRSPGGILDNPKKTQETSRSWKQVLLYEHEGAWSKAVHAYDSMCERADFKRDGNDSGGLKRKRENNDEDPVKLRRGLTDSLHHMGCSHVLLAYMNHLAASQPTVYSQLSERHYEAAWRASRWSVVSPVSSSSTSSFHSYFHQALGSLRDCNFRAFEQAAEAANAMAIQSLAQVARRTESFAMAAPYLTQLHLISDASQAANILRSSSTHSPDKKMKAFDMDVHPNVSPPPSWTMFQSLLTERIARLSGRFQLMEPVLALRTVLTELSRPDHLGPHLVSSARFSRQAGANFACRSILRRSERGGVEFLDVMRLGLEEAHLLWDEGEGNRAISMAMGLIKQLRSKPSTAFKGISTPSLIEFQVELHCLLGDWLSRTLSESPNVTSKVLEAAKNPIHGEDKSAPVPVLTPKQLH
;
A
#
# COMPACT_ATOMS: atom_id res chain seq x y z
N LYS A 1 -26.76 12.15 -29.30
CA LYS A 1 -27.29 12.88 -30.49
C LYS A 1 -26.13 13.49 -31.27
N ALA A 2 -25.68 12.85 -32.35
CA ALA A 2 -24.73 13.44 -33.30
C ALA A 2 -24.97 12.82 -34.69
N LYS A 3 -26.10 13.19 -35.29
CA LYS A 3 -26.31 13.15 -36.73
C LYS A 3 -26.91 14.51 -37.08
N GLY A 4 -26.11 15.32 -37.75
CA GLY A 4 -26.46 16.66 -38.16
C GLY A 4 -25.28 17.21 -38.93
N GLY A 5 -25.32 17.04 -40.25
CA GLY A 5 -24.33 17.60 -41.16
C GLY A 5 -24.32 19.11 -41.04
N GLY A 6 -23.13 19.66 -40.88
CA GLY A 6 -22.88 21.09 -40.82
C GLY A 6 -21.40 21.27 -40.51
N LYS A 7 -20.68 21.98 -41.38
CA LYS A 7 -19.27 22.34 -41.19
C LYS A 7 -19.13 23.21 -39.93
N GLY A 8 -19.00 22.57 -38.78
CA GLY A 8 -18.69 23.15 -37.49
C GLY A 8 -18.04 22.05 -36.67
N GLY A 9 -16.91 22.33 -36.03
CA GLY A 9 -16.03 21.36 -35.38
C GLY A 9 -16.74 20.45 -34.38
N GLY A 10 -17.39 19.41 -34.88
CA GLY A 10 -18.02 18.37 -34.09
C GLY A 10 -16.94 17.53 -33.44
N TRP A 11 -17.03 17.35 -32.12
CA TRP A 11 -16.10 16.53 -31.39
C TRP A 11 -16.16 15.11 -31.93
N ASN A 12 -15.03 14.60 -32.40
CA ASN A 12 -14.92 13.21 -32.85
C ASN A 12 -15.23 12.28 -31.64
N LYS A 13 -15.84 11.11 -31.89
CA LYS A 13 -16.12 10.09 -30.86
C LYS A 13 -14.89 9.80 -29.97
N GLN A 14 -13.67 9.85 -30.51
CA GLN A 14 -12.43 9.70 -29.73
C GLN A 14 -12.18 10.86 -28.75
N GLN A 15 -12.49 12.10 -29.15
CA GLN A 15 -12.37 13.28 -28.29
C GLN A 15 -13.41 13.26 -27.17
N VAL A 16 -14.65 12.88 -27.48
CA VAL A 16 -15.72 12.70 -26.48
C VAL A 16 -15.34 11.59 -25.48
N ARG A 17 -14.78 10.47 -25.95
CA ARG A 17 -14.30 9.38 -25.08
C ARG A 17 -13.09 9.77 -24.22
N SER A 18 -12.17 10.56 -24.74
CA SER A 18 -11.05 11.11 -23.96
C SER A 18 -11.57 12.04 -22.87
N LEU A 19 -12.57 12.87 -23.20
CA LEU A 19 -13.22 13.78 -22.24
C LEU A 19 -13.96 12.99 -21.15
N LEU A 20 -14.79 12.01 -21.52
CA LEU A 20 -15.53 11.18 -20.56
C LEU A 20 -14.57 10.43 -19.62
N ARG A 21 -13.47 9.87 -20.12
CA ARG A 21 -12.44 9.25 -19.26
C ARG A 21 -11.80 10.25 -18.32
N LYS A 22 -11.54 11.49 -18.76
CA LYS A 22 -11.02 12.55 -17.88
C LYS A 22 -12.04 12.99 -16.82
N ILE A 23 -13.33 12.96 -17.15
CA ILE A 23 -14.41 13.32 -16.24
C ILE A 23 -14.59 12.22 -15.18
N PHE A 24 -14.76 10.97 -15.59
CA PHE A 24 -14.97 9.87 -14.65
C PHE A 24 -13.74 9.60 -13.77
N ARG A 25 -12.51 9.77 -14.31
CA ARG A 25 -11.29 9.76 -13.49
C ARG A 25 -11.22 10.91 -12.47
N LYS A 26 -11.85 12.06 -12.76
CA LYS A 26 -11.92 13.19 -11.81
C LYS A 26 -13.01 13.02 -10.76
N ILE A 27 -14.04 12.24 -11.06
CA ILE A 27 -15.15 11.94 -10.14
C ILE A 27 -14.82 10.72 -9.27
N ASP A 28 -13.78 9.95 -9.65
CA ASP A 28 -13.38 8.69 -9.01
C ASP A 28 -14.52 7.66 -9.05
N ASP A 29 -15.18 7.58 -10.20
CA ASP A 29 -16.23 6.60 -10.48
C ASP A 29 -15.63 5.44 -11.31
N PRO A 30 -15.28 4.32 -10.67
CA PRO A 30 -14.67 3.17 -11.34
C PRO A 30 -15.63 2.50 -12.33
N ASP A 31 -16.92 2.39 -11.99
CA ASP A 31 -17.94 1.72 -12.82
C ASP A 31 -18.19 2.48 -14.13
N ALA A 32 -18.24 3.81 -14.07
CA ALA A 32 -18.39 4.66 -15.24
C ALA A 32 -17.15 4.62 -16.15
N MET A 33 -15.95 4.45 -15.57
CA MET A 33 -14.71 4.24 -16.34
C MET A 33 -14.73 2.90 -17.10
N TYR A 34 -15.24 1.83 -16.48
CA TYR A 34 -15.39 0.51 -17.11
C TYR A 34 -16.37 0.57 -18.30
N GLY A 35 -17.54 1.19 -18.14
CA GLY A 35 -18.52 1.33 -19.24
C GLY A 35 -17.96 2.06 -20.47
N VAL A 36 -17.04 3.01 -20.28
CA VAL A 36 -16.36 3.71 -21.39
C VAL A 36 -15.23 2.87 -22.02
N ALA A 37 -14.62 1.96 -21.26
CA ALA A 37 -13.57 1.06 -21.73
C ALA A 37 -14.15 -0.18 -22.46
N ASP A 38 -15.21 -0.77 -21.92
CA ASP A 38 -15.79 -2.06 -22.32
C ASP A 38 -16.82 -1.96 -23.45
N GLY A 39 -17.41 -0.77 -23.67
CA GLY A 39 -18.27 -0.48 -24.83
C GLY A 39 -17.59 -0.63 -26.21
N TYR A 40 -16.38 -1.20 -26.27
CA TYR A 40 -15.66 -1.62 -27.47
C TYR A 40 -15.59 -3.12 -27.69
N LEU A 41 -15.88 -3.98 -26.69
CA LEU A 41 -15.92 -5.43 -26.90
C LEU A 41 -17.25 -5.89 -27.53
N LEU A 42 -18.28 -5.03 -27.54
CA LEU A 42 -19.62 -5.37 -28.01
C LEU A 42 -20.07 -4.70 -29.32
N GLU A 43 -19.24 -3.89 -29.99
CA GLU A 43 -19.63 -3.29 -31.28
C GLU A 43 -18.85 -3.87 -32.47
N SER A 44 -19.58 -4.71 -33.24
CA SER A 44 -19.39 -5.16 -34.62
C SER A 44 -18.58 -6.45 -34.91
N SER A 45 -19.12 -7.59 -34.50
CA SER A 45 -19.17 -8.75 -35.40
C SER A 45 -20.16 -8.41 -36.54
N PRO A 46 -19.79 -8.46 -37.83
CA PRO A 46 -20.74 -8.28 -38.91
C PRO A 46 -21.54 -9.57 -39.09
N GLU A 47 -22.75 -9.63 -38.54
CA GLU A 47 -23.74 -10.64 -38.92
C GLU A 47 -24.16 -10.44 -40.38
N GLY A 48 -23.75 -11.39 -41.22
CA GLY A 48 -24.28 -11.62 -42.55
C GLY A 48 -23.91 -13.06 -42.96
N PRO A 49 -24.80 -13.80 -43.64
CA PRO A 49 -24.59 -15.23 -43.91
C PRO A 49 -23.37 -15.45 -44.83
N PRO A 50 -22.71 -16.63 -44.76
CA PRO A 50 -21.41 -16.84 -45.38
C PRO A 50 -21.54 -16.90 -46.90
N LYS A 51 -21.00 -15.90 -47.60
CA LYS A 51 -20.82 -15.98 -49.06
C LYS A 51 -19.58 -16.81 -49.37
N LYS A 52 -19.83 -17.92 -50.07
CA LYS A 52 -18.89 -18.95 -50.52
C LYS A 52 -17.56 -18.38 -51.02
N ALA A 53 -16.48 -19.02 -50.58
CA ALA A 53 -15.13 -18.84 -51.08
C ALA A 53 -15.08 -18.94 -52.62
N ARG A 54 -14.46 -17.96 -53.26
CA ARG A 54 -13.92 -18.11 -54.61
C ARG A 54 -12.46 -17.70 -54.59
N ILE A 55 -11.61 -18.71 -54.54
CA ILE A 55 -10.17 -18.60 -54.74
C ILE A 55 -9.96 -18.04 -56.15
N LYS A 56 -9.33 -16.87 -56.25
CA LYS A 56 -8.53 -16.51 -57.42
C LYS A 56 -7.11 -16.27 -56.93
N LYS A 57 -6.23 -17.19 -57.30
CA LYS A 57 -4.80 -16.92 -57.50
C LYS A 57 -4.69 -15.72 -58.42
N ASP A 58 -3.78 -14.80 -58.13
CA ASP A 58 -2.86 -14.29 -59.14
C ASP A 58 -1.57 -13.76 -58.49
N GLU A 59 -0.49 -14.15 -59.14
CA GLU A 59 0.92 -13.93 -58.85
C GLU A 59 1.42 -12.51 -59.20
N LYS A 60 2.56 -12.16 -58.59
CA LYS A 60 3.61 -11.21 -59.04
C LYS A 60 3.32 -9.70 -58.98
N THR A 61 4.15 -8.99 -58.20
CA THR A 61 5.34 -8.30 -58.77
C THR A 61 6.24 -7.73 -57.66
N LEU A 62 7.54 -7.96 -57.80
CA LEU A 62 8.62 -7.25 -57.11
C LEU A 62 8.67 -5.78 -57.54
N ARG A 63 8.98 -4.87 -56.60
CA ARG A 63 9.92 -3.75 -56.75
C ARG A 63 10.15 -3.04 -55.38
N SER A 64 11.40 -2.94 -54.97
CA SER A 64 11.93 -2.10 -53.87
C SER A 64 11.97 -0.61 -54.30
N PRO A 65 12.56 0.32 -53.52
CA PRO A 65 12.28 0.75 -52.14
C PRO A 65 12.08 2.29 -52.06
N GLY A 66 11.49 2.79 -50.97
CA GLY A 66 11.51 4.23 -50.66
C GLY A 66 10.12 4.82 -50.44
N GLY A 67 9.78 5.02 -49.18
CA GLY A 67 8.53 5.65 -48.78
C GLY A 67 8.33 5.53 -47.28
N ILE A 68 8.64 6.60 -46.57
CA ILE A 68 8.34 6.79 -45.15
C ILE A 68 6.80 6.78 -45.02
N LEU A 69 6.23 5.60 -44.78
CA LEU A 69 4.86 5.45 -44.31
C LEU A 69 4.90 5.44 -42.79
N ASP A 70 4.49 6.54 -42.17
CA ASP A 70 4.16 6.59 -40.75
C ASP A 70 3.22 5.42 -40.45
N ASN A 71 3.72 4.45 -39.70
CA ASN A 71 3.10 3.13 -39.58
C ASN A 71 1.93 3.20 -38.58
N PRO A 72 0.65 3.15 -39.01
CA PRO A 72 -0.52 3.24 -38.12
C PRO A 72 -0.61 2.07 -37.13
N LYS A 73 0.20 1.03 -37.32
CA LYS A 73 0.31 -0.11 -36.40
C LYS A 73 0.91 0.29 -35.05
N LYS A 74 1.91 1.17 -35.02
CA LYS A 74 2.59 1.60 -33.78
C LYS A 74 1.68 2.46 -32.88
N THR A 75 0.90 3.36 -33.46
CA THR A 75 -0.09 4.19 -32.73
C THR A 75 -1.30 3.38 -32.26
N GLN A 76 -1.67 2.30 -32.97
CA GLN A 76 -2.69 1.37 -32.49
C GLN A 76 -2.19 0.49 -31.34
N GLU A 77 -0.93 0.06 -31.35
CA GLU A 77 -0.32 -0.73 -30.26
C GLU A 77 -0.20 0.08 -28.96
N THR A 78 0.21 1.34 -29.03
CA THR A 78 0.31 2.21 -27.84
C THR A 78 -1.06 2.58 -27.26
N SER A 79 -2.07 2.75 -28.13
CA SER A 79 -3.46 2.94 -27.68
C SER A 79 -4.05 1.67 -27.05
N ARG A 80 -3.64 0.48 -27.51
CA ARG A 80 -4.01 -0.80 -26.87
C ARG A 80 -3.30 -0.98 -25.53
N SER A 81 -2.01 -0.66 -25.41
CA SER A 81 -1.27 -0.84 -24.16
C SER A 81 -1.79 0.08 -23.05
N TRP A 82 -2.14 1.33 -23.35
CA TRP A 82 -2.71 2.24 -22.35
C TRP A 82 -4.10 1.82 -21.86
N LYS A 83 -4.94 1.26 -22.74
CA LYS A 83 -6.23 0.70 -22.33
C LYS A 83 -6.05 -0.47 -21.37
N GLN A 84 -5.05 -1.33 -21.65
CA GLN A 84 -4.74 -2.46 -20.80
C GLN A 84 -4.24 -2.03 -19.42
N VAL A 85 -3.38 -1.01 -19.36
CA VAL A 85 -2.90 -0.44 -18.09
C VAL A 85 -4.05 0.12 -17.26
N LEU A 86 -4.97 0.87 -17.87
CA LEU A 86 -6.13 1.41 -17.18
C LEU A 86 -7.06 0.32 -16.64
N LEU A 87 -7.18 -0.80 -17.37
CA LEU A 87 -7.93 -1.96 -16.90
C LEU A 87 -7.25 -2.58 -15.67
N TYR A 88 -5.93 -2.73 -15.66
CA TYR A 88 -5.22 -3.25 -14.49
C TYR A 88 -5.31 -2.34 -13.26
N GLU A 89 -5.29 -1.01 -13.44
CA GLU A 89 -5.53 -0.07 -12.33
C GLU A 89 -6.93 -0.26 -11.72
N HIS A 90 -7.94 -0.44 -12.57
CA HIS A 90 -9.32 -0.64 -12.14
C HIS A 90 -9.54 -1.99 -11.45
N GLU A 91 -8.99 -3.07 -12.00
CA GLU A 91 -9.08 -4.42 -11.43
C GLU A 91 -8.29 -4.55 -10.10
N GLY A 92 -7.55 -3.52 -9.68
CA GLY A 92 -6.62 -3.60 -8.56
C GLY A 92 -5.46 -4.58 -8.82
N ALA A 93 -5.24 -4.95 -10.09
CA ALA A 93 -4.19 -5.85 -10.53
C ALA A 93 -2.85 -5.12 -10.64
N TRP A 94 -2.43 -4.46 -9.54
CA TRP A 94 -1.28 -3.56 -9.50
C TRP A 94 0.04 -4.22 -9.92
N SER A 95 0.20 -5.53 -9.69
CA SER A 95 1.36 -6.28 -10.19
C SER A 95 1.46 -6.25 -11.72
N LYS A 96 0.34 -6.44 -12.42
CA LYS A 96 0.29 -6.35 -13.90
C LYS A 96 0.48 -4.91 -14.36
N ALA A 97 -0.07 -3.94 -13.63
CA ALA A 97 0.08 -2.52 -13.92
C ALA A 97 1.56 -2.08 -13.84
N VAL A 98 2.31 -2.49 -12.82
CA VAL A 98 3.75 -2.21 -12.69
C VAL A 98 4.51 -2.71 -13.91
N HIS A 99 4.34 -3.98 -14.29
CA HIS A 99 5.03 -4.56 -15.45
C HIS A 99 4.70 -3.82 -16.76
N ALA A 100 3.44 -3.43 -16.93
CA ALA A 100 3.01 -2.68 -18.11
C ALA A 100 3.60 -1.26 -18.13
N TYR A 101 3.60 -0.56 -16.98
CA TYR A 101 4.23 0.76 -16.86
C TYR A 101 5.73 0.72 -17.07
N ASP A 102 6.42 -0.28 -16.51
CA ASP A 102 7.86 -0.48 -16.65
C ASP A 102 8.24 -0.69 -18.13
N SER A 103 7.55 -1.61 -18.82
CA SER A 103 7.71 -1.84 -20.26
C SER A 103 7.47 -0.57 -21.10
N MET A 104 6.55 0.29 -20.68
CA MET A 104 6.24 1.54 -21.37
C MET A 104 7.28 2.64 -21.08
N CYS A 105 7.84 2.68 -19.87
CA CYS A 105 8.97 3.54 -19.53
C CYS A 105 10.22 3.18 -20.34
N GLU A 106 10.58 1.89 -20.42
CA GLU A 106 11.72 1.43 -21.21
C GLU A 106 11.60 1.83 -22.69
N ARG A 107 10.42 1.66 -23.28
CA ARG A 107 10.15 2.08 -24.67
C ARG A 107 10.25 3.59 -24.85
N ALA A 108 9.85 4.37 -23.84
CA ALA A 108 9.92 5.83 -23.88
C ALA A 108 11.38 6.33 -23.76
N ASP A 109 12.17 5.70 -22.90
CA ASP A 109 13.58 6.04 -22.70
C ASP A 109 14.44 5.60 -23.90
N PHE A 110 14.17 4.44 -24.52
CA PHE A 110 14.84 4.03 -25.76
C PHE A 110 14.61 5.00 -26.94
N LYS A 111 13.41 5.58 -27.04
CA LYS A 111 13.11 6.63 -28.04
C LYS A 111 13.89 7.93 -27.78
N ARG A 112 14.29 8.19 -26.53
CA ARG A 112 15.03 9.39 -26.14
C ARG A 112 16.51 9.28 -26.50
N ASP A 113 17.10 8.10 -26.33
CA ASP A 113 18.52 7.86 -26.60
C ASP A 113 18.80 7.60 -28.09
N GLY A 114 17.81 7.15 -28.87
CA GLY A 114 17.98 6.78 -30.27
C GLY A 114 17.84 7.91 -31.31
N ASN A 115 17.68 9.19 -30.94
CA ASN A 115 17.34 10.23 -31.91
C ASN A 115 17.92 11.62 -31.59
N ASP A 116 19.26 11.73 -31.61
CA ASP A 116 19.96 13.03 -31.64
C ASP A 116 20.62 13.36 -32.99
N SER A 117 20.22 12.67 -34.07
CA SER A 117 20.64 12.99 -35.44
C SER A 117 19.44 13.06 -36.38
N GLY A 118 18.73 14.18 -36.35
CA GLY A 118 17.70 14.48 -37.36
C GLY A 118 16.57 15.35 -36.82
N GLY A 119 16.74 16.66 -36.90
CA GLY A 119 15.72 17.64 -36.55
C GLY A 119 14.48 17.49 -37.42
N LEU A 120 13.35 17.20 -36.79
CA LEU A 120 12.01 17.61 -37.19
C LEU A 120 11.13 17.51 -35.94
N LYS A 121 10.70 18.67 -35.43
CA LYS A 121 9.76 18.80 -34.32
C LYS A 121 8.45 18.07 -34.70
N ARG A 122 8.35 16.78 -34.39
CA ARG A 122 7.10 16.04 -34.41
C ARG A 122 6.16 16.71 -33.42
N LYS A 123 5.05 17.22 -33.93
CA LYS A 123 3.95 17.79 -33.16
C LYS A 123 3.50 16.75 -32.11
N ARG A 124 3.75 17.04 -30.83
CA ARG A 124 3.29 16.24 -29.68
C ARG A 124 1.76 16.31 -29.60
N GLU A 125 1.05 15.53 -30.41
CA GLU A 125 -0.43 15.48 -30.38
C GLU A 125 -0.99 14.28 -29.60
N ASN A 126 -0.14 13.40 -29.05
CA ASN A 126 -0.55 12.33 -28.14
C ASN A 126 -0.01 12.58 -26.72
N ASN A 127 -0.81 13.21 -25.85
CA ASN A 127 -0.57 13.37 -24.40
C ASN A 127 -0.51 12.03 -23.61
N ASP A 128 -0.50 10.90 -24.31
CA ASP A 128 -0.47 9.58 -23.69
C ASP A 128 0.96 9.06 -23.50
N GLU A 129 2.00 9.61 -24.15
CA GLU A 129 3.40 9.20 -23.90
C GLU A 129 4.19 10.22 -23.06
N ASP A 130 3.53 11.01 -22.21
CA ASP A 130 4.24 11.92 -21.31
C ASP A 130 5.10 11.10 -20.33
N PRO A 131 6.43 11.27 -20.31
CA PRO A 131 7.32 10.44 -19.47
C PRO A 131 7.03 10.63 -17.98
N VAL A 132 6.54 11.81 -17.58
CA VAL A 132 6.09 12.08 -16.21
C VAL A 132 4.84 11.26 -15.86
N LYS A 133 3.89 11.12 -16.79
CA LYS A 133 2.63 10.40 -16.57
C LYS A 133 2.88 8.90 -16.43
N LEU A 134 3.76 8.34 -17.27
CA LEU A 134 4.21 6.95 -17.18
C LEU A 134 4.86 6.66 -15.83
N ARG A 135 5.84 7.49 -15.44
CA ARG A 135 6.55 7.32 -14.17
C ARG A 135 5.66 7.56 -12.96
N ARG A 136 4.67 8.46 -13.05
CA ARG A 136 3.63 8.62 -12.03
C ARG A 136 2.85 7.32 -11.83
N GLY A 137 2.35 6.74 -12.91
CA GLY A 137 1.61 5.48 -12.88
C GLY A 137 2.44 4.32 -12.32
N LEU A 138 3.74 4.25 -12.67
CA LEU A 138 4.67 3.30 -12.07
C LEU A 138 4.82 3.52 -10.56
N THR A 139 5.05 4.76 -10.13
CA THR A 139 5.21 5.09 -8.70
C THR A 139 3.93 4.84 -7.90
N ASP A 140 2.76 5.16 -8.47
CA ASP A 140 1.46 4.89 -7.86
C ASP A 140 1.23 3.38 -7.74
N SER A 141 1.52 2.61 -8.78
CA SER A 141 1.35 1.15 -8.76
C SER A 141 2.26 0.49 -7.72
N LEU A 142 3.53 0.91 -7.62
CA LEU A 142 4.45 0.44 -6.59
C LEU A 142 3.98 0.81 -5.17
N HIS A 143 3.39 1.99 -5.00
CA HIS A 143 2.82 2.43 -3.73
C HIS A 143 1.63 1.56 -3.32
N HIS A 144 0.66 1.31 -4.22
CA HIS A 144 -0.48 0.43 -3.95
C HIS A 144 -0.05 -1.03 -3.67
N MET A 145 1.06 -1.47 -4.28
CA MET A 145 1.66 -2.77 -4.00
C MET A 145 2.42 -2.85 -2.66
N GLY A 146 2.50 -1.78 -1.87
CA GLY A 146 3.26 -1.77 -0.62
C GLY A 146 4.77 -1.98 -0.82
N CYS A 147 5.27 -1.79 -2.05
CA CYS A 147 6.67 -2.04 -2.42
C CYS A 147 7.56 -0.83 -2.13
N SER A 148 7.45 -0.28 -0.91
CA SER A 148 8.13 0.97 -0.51
C SER A 148 9.64 0.92 -0.71
N HIS A 149 10.29 -0.22 -0.47
CA HIS A 149 11.74 -0.38 -0.71
C HIS A 149 12.15 -0.18 -2.18
N VAL A 150 11.39 -0.76 -3.12
CA VAL A 150 11.61 -0.58 -4.57
C VAL A 150 11.31 0.85 -4.98
N LEU A 151 10.18 1.41 -4.51
CA LEU A 151 9.79 2.78 -4.80
C LEU A 151 10.87 3.77 -4.35
N LEU A 152 11.39 3.63 -3.14
CA LEU A 152 12.45 4.50 -2.62
C LEU A 152 13.75 4.39 -3.42
N ALA A 153 14.16 3.17 -3.78
CA ALA A 153 15.35 2.96 -4.61
C ALA A 153 15.19 3.59 -6.00
N TYR A 154 14.03 3.38 -6.63
CA TYR A 154 13.69 3.97 -7.92
C TYR A 154 13.67 5.50 -7.86
N MET A 155 13.06 6.10 -6.84
CA MET A 155 13.00 7.56 -6.68
C MET A 155 14.37 8.19 -6.41
N ASN A 156 15.25 7.52 -5.67
CA ASN A 156 16.63 7.97 -5.49
C ASN A 156 17.41 7.94 -6.82
N HIS A 157 17.22 6.90 -7.63
CA HIS A 157 17.81 6.85 -8.97
C HIS A 157 17.25 7.95 -9.88
N LEU A 158 15.94 8.21 -9.81
CA LEU A 158 15.29 9.28 -10.57
C LEU A 158 15.77 10.68 -10.13
N ALA A 159 16.02 10.87 -8.84
CA ALA A 159 16.59 12.11 -8.30
C ALA A 159 17.98 12.41 -8.88
N ALA A 160 18.82 11.39 -9.08
CA ALA A 160 20.15 11.53 -9.66
C ALA A 160 20.12 11.69 -11.19
N SER A 161 19.27 10.93 -11.89
CA SER A 161 19.24 10.88 -13.36
C SER A 161 18.36 11.96 -14.00
N GLN A 162 17.21 12.31 -13.40
CA GLN A 162 16.21 13.22 -13.96
C GLN A 162 15.56 14.12 -12.89
N PRO A 163 16.27 15.14 -12.37
CA PRO A 163 15.79 16.00 -11.27
C PRO A 163 14.45 16.71 -11.55
N THR A 164 14.20 17.10 -12.81
CA THR A 164 12.98 17.82 -13.22
C THR A 164 11.73 16.94 -13.24
N VAL A 165 11.90 15.64 -13.52
CA VAL A 165 10.82 14.65 -13.46
C VAL A 165 10.59 14.22 -12.01
N TYR A 166 11.69 14.06 -11.27
CA TYR A 166 11.66 13.77 -9.84
C TYR A 166 10.83 14.79 -9.05
N SER A 167 11.05 16.10 -9.25
CA SER A 167 10.35 17.14 -8.48
C SER A 167 8.83 17.00 -8.57
N GLN A 168 8.29 16.64 -9.74
CA GLN A 168 6.86 16.44 -9.99
C GLN A 168 6.27 15.15 -9.39
N LEU A 169 7.13 14.20 -8.99
CA LEU A 169 6.77 12.90 -8.43
C LEU A 169 7.24 12.74 -6.97
N SER A 170 7.90 13.77 -6.43
CA SER A 170 8.55 13.77 -5.12
C SER A 170 7.57 13.48 -3.97
N GLU A 171 6.30 13.81 -4.12
CA GLU A 171 5.25 13.56 -3.12
C GLU A 171 5.18 12.09 -2.69
N ARG A 172 5.15 11.15 -3.65
CA ARG A 172 5.15 9.70 -3.36
C ARG A 172 6.45 9.23 -2.71
N HIS A 173 7.57 9.88 -3.02
CA HIS A 173 8.85 9.57 -2.38
C HIS A 173 8.79 9.91 -0.89
N TYR A 174 8.45 11.15 -0.55
CA TYR A 174 8.34 11.55 0.85
C TYR A 174 7.31 10.73 1.61
N GLU A 175 6.19 10.43 0.94
CA GLU A 175 5.14 9.60 1.49
C GLU A 175 5.63 8.18 1.87
N ALA A 176 6.33 7.51 0.96
CA ALA A 176 6.94 6.22 1.23
C ALA A 176 8.07 6.29 2.26
N ALA A 177 8.82 7.40 2.29
CA ALA A 177 9.94 7.60 3.19
C ALA A 177 9.49 7.70 4.65
N TRP A 178 8.49 8.53 4.96
CA TRP A 178 8.00 8.65 6.34
C TRP A 178 7.31 7.35 6.79
N ARG A 179 6.52 6.69 5.92
CA ARG A 179 5.93 5.38 6.23
C ARG A 179 6.98 4.31 6.54
N ALA A 180 8.12 4.35 5.84
CA ALA A 180 9.22 3.40 6.04
C ALA A 180 10.14 3.76 7.22
N SER A 181 9.87 4.86 7.94
CA SER A 181 10.75 5.47 8.95
C SER A 181 12.16 5.78 8.40
N ARG A 182 12.23 6.16 7.11
CA ARG A 182 13.47 6.53 6.42
C ARG A 182 13.59 8.05 6.35
N TRP A 183 14.45 8.58 7.20
CA TRP A 183 14.62 10.02 7.39
C TRP A 183 15.68 10.63 6.48
N SER A 184 16.60 9.83 5.95
CA SER A 184 17.58 10.25 4.95
C SER A 184 17.00 10.11 3.54
N VAL A 185 16.46 11.21 3.01
CA VAL A 185 15.99 11.30 1.62
C VAL A 185 17.01 12.11 0.82
N VAL A 186 17.52 11.55 -0.27
CA VAL A 186 18.39 12.26 -1.20
C VAL A 186 17.52 13.24 -1.99
N SER A 187 17.50 14.50 -1.57
CA SER A 187 16.89 15.57 -2.36
C SER A 187 17.95 16.18 -3.27
N PRO A 188 17.71 16.29 -4.59
CA PRO A 188 18.61 17.06 -5.44
C PRO A 188 18.65 18.51 -4.95
N VAL A 189 19.86 19.03 -4.72
CA VAL A 189 20.14 20.28 -3.98
C VAL A 189 19.80 21.56 -4.77
N SER A 190 19.19 21.46 -5.95
CA SER A 190 18.90 22.62 -6.79
C SER A 190 17.55 22.51 -7.47
N SER A 191 16.79 23.61 -7.39
CA SER A 191 15.46 23.89 -7.98
C SER A 191 14.26 23.44 -7.15
N SER A 192 13.74 24.39 -6.36
CA SER A 192 12.31 24.54 -6.06
C SER A 192 11.56 23.21 -5.90
N SER A 193 11.96 22.38 -4.95
CA SER A 193 11.18 21.21 -4.55
C SER A 193 9.77 21.71 -4.31
N THR A 194 8.79 21.20 -5.07
CA THR A 194 7.40 21.57 -4.90
C THR A 194 7.03 21.21 -3.47
N SER A 195 6.92 22.22 -2.62
CA SER A 195 6.49 22.11 -1.24
C SER A 195 5.15 21.39 -1.20
N SER A 196 5.18 20.10 -0.89
CA SER A 196 4.00 19.22 -0.83
C SER A 196 3.70 18.86 0.62
N PHE A 197 2.48 18.42 0.89
CA PHE A 197 2.08 17.96 2.21
C PHE A 197 3.06 16.92 2.77
N HIS A 198 3.34 15.86 2.01
CA HIS A 198 4.19 14.76 2.49
C HIS A 198 5.65 15.17 2.67
N SER A 199 6.15 16.16 1.93
CA SER A 199 7.49 16.73 2.15
C SER A 199 7.58 17.39 3.52
N TYR A 200 6.64 18.29 3.86
CA TYR A 200 6.64 18.94 5.17
C TYR A 200 6.30 17.98 6.30
N PHE A 201 5.41 17.01 6.06
CA PHE A 201 5.06 15.99 7.05
C PHE A 201 6.25 15.08 7.38
N HIS A 202 7.03 14.67 6.36
CA HIS A 202 8.28 13.95 6.55
C HIS A 202 9.30 14.76 7.36
N GLN A 203 9.47 16.05 7.04
CA GLN A 203 10.32 16.96 7.80
C GLN A 203 9.86 17.14 9.25
N ALA A 204 8.54 17.24 9.48
CA ALA A 204 7.97 17.33 10.82
C ALA A 204 8.32 16.09 11.64
N LEU A 205 7.99 14.90 11.13
CA LEU A 205 8.30 13.63 11.83
C LEU A 205 9.81 13.42 12.03
N GLY A 206 10.65 13.83 11.07
CA GLY A 206 12.11 13.83 11.24
C GLY A 206 12.59 14.78 12.35
N SER A 207 11.99 15.97 12.44
CA SER A 207 12.28 16.93 13.52
C SER A 207 11.79 16.42 14.88
N LEU A 208 10.66 15.70 14.90
CA LEU A 208 10.15 15.03 16.10
C LEU A 208 11.12 13.96 16.60
N ARG A 209 11.66 13.14 15.69
CA ARG A 209 12.73 12.18 15.99
C ARG A 209 13.95 12.86 16.59
N ASP A 210 14.35 14.00 16.04
CA ASP A 210 15.51 14.75 16.50
C ASP A 210 15.21 15.60 17.76
N CYS A 211 14.01 15.46 18.34
CA CYS A 211 13.53 16.20 19.51
C CYS A 211 13.52 17.73 19.30
N ASN A 212 13.54 18.19 18.05
CA ASN A 212 13.49 19.59 17.70
C ASN A 212 12.02 20.03 17.56
N PHE A 213 11.38 20.24 18.71
CA PHE A 213 9.97 20.58 18.78
C PHE A 213 9.60 21.88 18.05
N ARG A 214 10.52 22.86 17.99
CA ARG A 214 10.30 24.11 17.25
C ARG A 214 10.31 23.89 15.74
N ALA A 215 11.26 23.11 15.23
CA ALA A 215 11.28 22.74 13.80
C ALA A 215 10.10 21.85 13.43
N PHE A 216 9.67 20.98 14.35
CA PHE A 216 8.44 20.20 14.21
C PHE A 216 7.22 21.11 14.02
N GLU A 217 7.01 22.09 14.91
CA GLU A 217 5.86 23.01 14.82
C GLU A 217 5.82 23.75 13.48
N GLN A 218 6.96 24.31 13.07
CA GLN A 218 7.07 25.02 11.79
C GLN A 218 6.73 24.13 10.58
N ALA A 219 7.26 22.90 10.56
CA ALA A 219 7.00 21.96 9.49
C ALA A 219 5.55 21.43 9.51
N ALA A 220 4.98 21.20 10.71
CA ALA A 220 3.60 20.78 10.88
C ALA A 220 2.60 21.87 10.44
N GLU A 221 2.87 23.14 10.76
CA GLU A 221 2.09 24.29 10.29
C GLU A 221 2.13 24.41 8.76
N ALA A 222 3.31 24.24 8.15
CA ALA A 222 3.46 24.25 6.70
C ALA A 222 2.69 23.08 6.04
N ALA A 223 2.76 21.87 6.60
CA ALA A 223 1.97 20.72 6.13
C ALA A 223 0.46 20.98 6.27
N ASN A 224 0.04 21.59 7.39
CA ASN A 224 -1.36 21.91 7.67
C ASN A 224 -1.92 22.91 6.64
N ALA A 225 -1.14 23.96 6.33
CA ALA A 225 -1.50 24.93 5.30
C ALA A 225 -1.72 24.26 3.93
N MET A 226 -0.86 23.31 3.53
CA MET A 226 -1.00 22.56 2.28
C MET A 226 -2.26 21.69 2.25
N ALA A 227 -2.56 20.98 3.35
CA ALA A 227 -3.76 20.15 3.46
C ALA A 227 -5.04 20.99 3.41
N ILE A 228 -5.11 22.10 4.16
CA ILE A 228 -6.25 23.01 4.18
C ILE A 228 -6.46 23.65 2.80
N GLN A 229 -5.38 24.10 2.14
CA GLN A 229 -5.49 24.69 0.81
C GLN A 229 -6.07 23.70 -0.20
N SER A 230 -5.61 22.45 -0.16
CA SER A 230 -6.08 21.39 -1.06
C SER A 230 -7.54 21.01 -0.76
N LEU A 231 -7.89 20.88 0.52
CA LEU A 231 -9.27 20.65 0.96
C LEU A 231 -10.20 21.78 0.52
N ALA A 232 -9.79 23.04 0.69
CA ALA A 232 -10.58 24.20 0.27
C ALA A 232 -10.79 24.24 -1.25
N GLN A 233 -9.79 23.84 -2.04
CA GLN A 233 -9.93 23.73 -3.50
C GLN A 233 -10.93 22.64 -3.90
N VAL A 234 -10.92 21.50 -3.22
CA VAL A 234 -11.83 20.38 -3.50
C VAL A 234 -13.24 20.69 -3.02
N ALA A 235 -13.41 21.20 -1.80
CA ALA A 235 -14.71 21.59 -1.26
C ALA A 235 -15.41 22.66 -2.10
N ARG A 236 -14.67 23.57 -2.74
CA ARG A 236 -15.23 24.55 -3.69
C ARG A 236 -15.63 23.95 -5.03
N ARG A 237 -15.05 22.82 -5.43
CA ARG A 237 -15.23 22.21 -6.76
C ARG A 237 -16.20 21.04 -6.77
N THR A 238 -16.37 20.36 -5.64
CA THR A 238 -17.11 19.11 -5.55
C THR A 238 -17.83 18.99 -4.21
N GLU A 239 -19.06 18.47 -4.22
CA GLU A 239 -19.81 18.11 -3.02
C GLU A 239 -19.52 16.66 -2.55
N SER A 240 -18.56 15.98 -3.19
CA SER A 240 -18.22 14.58 -2.89
C SER A 240 -17.30 14.45 -1.68
N PHE A 241 -17.79 13.76 -0.65
CA PHE A 241 -16.97 13.38 0.51
C PHE A 241 -15.76 12.53 0.10
N ALA A 242 -15.89 11.64 -0.89
CA ALA A 242 -14.79 10.78 -1.33
C ALA A 242 -13.57 11.58 -1.80
N MET A 243 -13.80 12.73 -2.46
CA MET A 243 -12.71 13.61 -2.92
C MET A 243 -12.08 14.41 -1.77
N ALA A 244 -12.85 14.74 -0.73
CA ALA A 244 -12.38 15.49 0.43
C ALA A 244 -11.67 14.59 1.47
N ALA A 245 -12.03 13.30 1.52
CA ALA A 245 -11.58 12.37 2.56
C ALA A 245 -10.05 12.21 2.68
N PRO A 246 -9.25 12.15 1.60
CA PRO A 246 -7.79 12.07 1.71
C PRO A 246 -7.18 13.28 2.44
N TYR A 247 -7.70 14.48 2.19
CA TYR A 247 -7.21 15.71 2.83
C TYR A 247 -7.67 15.82 4.29
N LEU A 248 -8.87 15.32 4.60
CA LEU A 248 -9.30 15.19 6.00
C LEU A 248 -8.40 14.20 6.76
N THR A 249 -8.04 13.08 6.14
CA THR A 249 -7.07 12.14 6.71
C THR A 249 -5.72 12.83 6.95
N GLN A 250 -5.21 13.61 6.00
CA GLN A 250 -3.99 14.40 6.17
C GLN A 250 -4.03 15.33 7.40
N LEU A 251 -5.16 16.00 7.64
CA LEU A 251 -5.35 16.84 8.84
C LEU A 251 -5.37 16.00 10.12
N HIS A 252 -5.99 14.83 10.10
CA HIS A 252 -5.94 13.88 11.22
C HIS A 252 -4.51 13.44 11.52
N LEU A 253 -3.69 13.16 10.49
CA LEU A 253 -2.29 12.78 10.67
C LEU A 253 -1.48 13.88 11.37
N ILE A 254 -1.67 15.15 10.99
CA ILE A 254 -0.99 16.29 11.63
C ILE A 254 -1.44 16.45 13.08
N SER A 255 -2.74 16.32 13.33
CA SER A 255 -3.29 16.43 14.69
C SER A 255 -2.70 15.36 15.62
N ASP A 256 -2.63 14.11 15.14
CA ASP A 256 -2.07 13.00 15.92
C ASP A 256 -0.57 13.17 16.15
N ALA A 257 0.18 13.59 15.14
CA ALA A 257 1.60 13.87 15.28
C ALA A 257 1.86 15.00 16.29
N SER A 258 1.03 16.05 16.27
CA SER A 258 1.11 17.17 17.21
C SER A 258 0.78 16.75 18.65
N GLN A 259 -0.23 15.91 18.84
CA GLN A 259 -0.57 15.36 20.17
C GLN A 259 0.57 14.49 20.71
N ALA A 260 1.13 13.62 19.87
CA ALA A 260 2.30 12.82 20.23
C ALA A 260 3.49 13.71 20.60
N ALA A 261 3.78 14.75 19.81
CA ALA A 261 4.85 15.70 20.09
C ALA A 261 4.66 16.43 21.43
N ASN A 262 3.43 16.83 21.76
CA ASN A 262 3.13 17.48 23.04
C ASN A 262 3.34 16.54 24.25
N ILE A 263 2.94 15.27 24.13
CA ILE A 263 3.16 14.26 25.18
C ILE A 263 4.66 13.98 25.37
N LEU A 264 5.41 13.91 24.28
CA LEU A 264 6.87 13.72 24.33
C LEU A 264 7.57 14.95 24.94
N ARG A 265 7.11 16.16 24.59
CA ARG A 265 7.63 17.43 25.13
C ARG A 265 7.42 17.53 26.64
N SER A 266 6.20 17.24 27.13
CA SER A 266 5.89 17.30 28.56
C SER A 266 6.63 16.24 29.37
N SER A 267 6.95 15.08 28.77
CA SER A 267 7.76 14.05 29.41
C SER A 267 9.24 14.47 29.54
N SER A 268 9.75 15.28 28.61
CA SER A 268 11.14 15.77 28.62
C SER A 268 11.42 16.86 29.66
N THR A 269 10.40 17.59 30.13
CA THR A 269 10.58 18.73 31.05
C THR A 269 10.72 18.34 32.53
N HIS A 270 10.50 17.06 32.87
CA HIS A 270 10.54 16.58 34.26
C HIS A 270 11.90 16.06 34.74
N SER A 271 12.97 16.12 33.91
CA SER A 271 14.34 15.78 34.33
C SER A 271 15.35 16.80 33.76
N PRO A 272 15.86 17.74 34.57
CA PRO A 272 16.75 18.80 34.09
C PRO A 272 18.20 18.36 33.82
N ASP A 273 18.63 17.19 34.32
CA ASP A 273 20.06 16.82 34.36
C ASP A 273 20.50 15.74 33.36
N LYS A 274 19.62 15.27 32.49
CA LYS A 274 20.04 14.48 31.33
C LYS A 274 19.52 15.16 30.09
N LYS A 275 20.43 15.45 29.16
CA LYS A 275 20.12 15.37 27.73
C LYS A 275 19.75 13.91 27.43
N MET A 276 18.66 13.41 28.01
CA MET A 276 17.96 12.24 27.52
C MET A 276 17.63 12.65 26.10
N LYS A 277 18.29 12.02 25.13
CA LYS A 277 17.67 11.91 23.81
C LYS A 277 16.25 11.43 24.14
N ALA A 278 15.19 12.05 23.65
CA ALA A 278 13.83 11.61 24.01
C ALA A 278 13.51 10.16 23.54
N PHE A 279 14.51 9.53 22.91
CA PHE A 279 14.60 8.19 22.37
C PHE A 279 15.51 7.25 23.17
N ASP A 280 16.23 7.78 24.16
CA ASP A 280 16.89 7.02 25.22
C ASP A 280 15.93 6.97 26.42
N MET A 281 14.67 6.65 26.15
CA MET A 281 13.92 5.86 27.10
C MET A 281 14.50 4.45 27.00
N ASP A 282 15.67 4.25 27.63
CA ASP A 282 15.98 3.01 28.36
C ASP A 282 14.96 2.88 29.50
N VAL A 283 13.68 2.92 29.14
CA VAL A 283 12.59 2.50 29.95
C VAL A 283 12.72 1.00 29.88
N HIS A 284 13.36 0.44 30.90
CA HIS A 284 13.18 -0.97 31.22
C HIS A 284 11.71 -1.35 30.96
N PRO A 285 11.44 -2.52 30.36
CA PRO A 285 10.08 -2.95 29.95
C PRO A 285 9.01 -2.96 31.07
N ASN A 286 9.39 -2.61 32.31
CA ASN A 286 8.56 -2.51 33.49
C ASN A 286 8.08 -1.07 33.85
N VAL A 287 8.46 0.01 33.14
CA VAL A 287 7.89 1.34 33.45
C VAL A 287 6.61 1.59 32.66
N SER A 288 5.50 1.60 33.39
CA SER A 288 4.17 1.90 32.87
C SER A 288 4.19 3.18 32.00
N PRO A 289 3.56 3.17 30.81
CA PRO A 289 3.46 4.35 29.97
C PRO A 289 2.86 5.54 30.74
N PRO A 290 3.31 6.78 30.48
CA PRO A 290 2.67 7.94 31.08
C PRO A 290 1.17 7.90 30.71
N PRO A 291 0.26 8.20 31.65
CA PRO A 291 -1.18 8.07 31.42
C PRO A 291 -1.67 8.81 30.17
N SER A 292 -1.02 9.93 29.82
CA SER A 292 -1.27 10.70 28.61
C SER A 292 -0.99 9.92 27.32
N TRP A 293 0.07 9.11 27.27
CA TRP A 293 0.38 8.28 26.11
C TRP A 293 -0.60 7.12 25.96
N THR A 294 -0.98 6.47 27.07
CA THR A 294 -1.99 5.40 27.05
C THR A 294 -3.34 5.94 26.56
N MET A 295 -3.74 7.12 27.04
CA MET A 295 -4.94 7.80 26.56
C MET A 295 -4.85 8.17 25.07
N PHE A 296 -3.69 8.64 24.60
CA PHE A 296 -3.49 8.90 23.17
C PHE A 296 -3.64 7.63 22.31
N GLN A 297 -3.06 6.51 22.75
CA GLN A 297 -3.17 5.21 22.06
C GLN A 297 -4.60 4.68 22.06
N SER A 298 -5.39 4.90 23.12
CA SER A 298 -6.80 4.52 23.14
C SER A 298 -7.64 5.36 22.17
N LEU A 299 -7.41 6.68 22.10
CA LEU A 299 -8.06 7.56 21.13
C LEU A 299 -7.77 7.16 19.67
N LEU A 300 -6.51 6.81 19.37
CA LEU A 300 -6.14 6.28 18.05
C LEU A 300 -6.88 4.97 17.76
N THR A 301 -6.99 4.08 18.74
CA THR A 301 -7.70 2.80 18.60
C THR A 301 -9.19 3.01 18.33
N GLU A 302 -9.83 3.91 19.06
CA GLU A 302 -11.24 4.27 18.85
C GLU A 302 -11.47 4.89 17.46
N ARG A 303 -10.52 5.70 16.98
CA ARG A 303 -10.59 6.26 15.62
C ARG A 303 -10.45 5.19 14.55
N ILE A 304 -9.49 4.27 14.71
CA ILE A 304 -9.32 3.11 13.80
C ILE A 304 -10.62 2.30 13.76
N ALA A 305 -11.26 2.07 14.91
CA ALA A 305 -12.55 1.39 14.97
C ALA A 305 -13.66 2.14 14.22
N ARG A 306 -13.71 3.48 14.32
CA ARG A 306 -14.66 4.31 13.54
C ARG A 306 -14.39 4.32 12.03
N LEU A 307 -13.15 4.06 11.62
CA LEU A 307 -12.75 3.94 10.21
C LEU A 307 -12.90 2.51 9.68
N SER A 308 -13.37 1.56 10.49
CA SER A 308 -13.64 0.19 10.06
C SER A 308 -14.58 0.17 8.84
N GLY A 309 -14.22 -0.65 7.85
CA GLY A 309 -14.90 -0.69 6.55
C GLY A 309 -14.41 0.31 5.50
N ARG A 310 -13.56 1.28 5.85
CA ARG A 310 -12.91 2.21 4.89
C ARG A 310 -11.39 2.13 5.01
N PHE A 311 -10.82 1.01 4.55
CA PHE A 311 -9.39 0.74 4.70
C PHE A 311 -8.48 1.85 4.14
N GLN A 312 -8.87 2.48 3.02
CA GLN A 312 -8.10 3.57 2.41
C GLN A 312 -7.92 4.79 3.34
N LEU A 313 -8.88 5.05 4.24
CA LEU A 313 -8.79 6.13 5.22
C LEU A 313 -8.12 5.67 6.51
N MET A 314 -8.26 4.39 6.84
CA MET A 314 -7.67 3.76 8.03
C MET A 314 -6.16 3.53 7.89
N GLU A 315 -5.69 3.10 6.71
CA GLU A 315 -4.28 2.75 6.47
C GLU A 315 -3.31 3.87 6.82
N PRO A 316 -3.51 5.15 6.41
CA PRO A 316 -2.55 6.20 6.73
C PRO A 316 -2.42 6.44 8.24
N VAL A 317 -3.53 6.25 8.98
CA VAL A 317 -3.55 6.37 10.46
C VAL A 317 -2.79 5.20 11.10
N LEU A 318 -2.98 3.98 10.59
CA LEU A 318 -2.20 2.81 11.02
C LEU A 318 -0.70 3.01 10.75
N ALA A 319 -0.35 3.51 9.57
CA ALA A 319 1.03 3.78 9.18
C ALA A 319 1.68 4.85 10.07
N LEU A 320 0.97 5.94 10.37
CA LEU A 320 1.45 6.95 11.32
C LEU A 320 1.62 6.38 12.72
N ARG A 321 0.65 5.60 13.21
CA ARG A 321 0.76 4.94 14.52
C ARG A 321 1.99 4.04 14.59
N THR A 322 2.31 3.31 13.52
CA THR A 322 3.54 2.50 13.43
C THR A 322 4.77 3.37 13.63
N VAL A 323 4.86 4.50 12.90
CA VAL A 323 6.00 5.43 13.00
C VAL A 323 6.09 6.04 14.40
N LEU A 324 4.97 6.52 14.96
CA LEU A 324 4.96 7.12 16.29
C LEU A 324 5.34 6.11 17.39
N THR A 325 4.88 4.87 17.29
CA THR A 325 5.23 3.79 18.23
C THR A 325 6.70 3.43 18.12
N GLU A 326 7.26 3.33 16.91
CA GLU A 326 8.71 3.15 16.73
C GLU A 326 9.52 4.28 17.32
N LEU A 327 9.00 5.51 17.21
CA LEU A 327 9.70 6.67 17.72
C LEU A 327 9.65 6.75 19.25
N SER A 328 8.60 6.27 19.91
CA SER A 328 8.45 6.44 21.36
C SER A 328 8.70 5.17 22.18
N ARG A 329 8.18 4.02 21.74
CA ARG A 329 8.07 2.76 22.49
C ARG A 329 8.14 1.57 21.51
N PRO A 330 9.35 1.20 21.05
CA PRO A 330 9.51 0.08 20.12
C PRO A 330 8.95 -1.25 20.67
N ASP A 331 8.92 -1.43 21.99
CA ASP A 331 8.36 -2.64 22.64
C ASP A 331 6.87 -2.87 22.33
N HIS A 332 6.10 -1.81 22.06
CA HIS A 332 4.68 -1.90 21.70
C HIS A 332 4.45 -2.00 20.19
N LEU A 333 5.52 -2.09 19.40
CA LEU A 333 5.42 -2.21 17.95
C LEU A 333 4.79 -3.54 17.55
N GLY A 334 5.19 -4.65 18.18
CA GLY A 334 4.71 -6.00 17.87
C GLY A 334 3.17 -6.12 17.84
N PRO A 335 2.47 -5.82 18.94
CA PRO A 335 1.00 -5.93 18.99
C PRO A 335 0.29 -5.02 17.99
N HIS A 336 0.86 -3.83 17.73
CA HIS A 336 0.34 -2.89 16.74
C HIS A 336 0.51 -3.41 15.30
N LEU A 337 1.66 -4.01 14.98
CA LEU A 337 1.89 -4.63 13.68
C LEU A 337 0.96 -5.82 13.45
N VAL A 338 0.76 -6.68 14.46
CA VAL A 338 -0.21 -7.80 14.40
C VAL A 338 -1.60 -7.27 14.06
N SER A 339 -2.07 -6.27 14.79
CA SER A 339 -3.38 -5.66 14.59
C SER A 339 -3.50 -5.03 13.18
N SER A 340 -2.46 -4.30 12.75
CA SER A 340 -2.42 -3.66 11.44
C SER A 340 -2.41 -4.66 10.28
N ALA A 341 -1.67 -5.77 10.43
CA ALA A 341 -1.64 -6.86 9.46
C ALA A 341 -3.02 -7.51 9.32
N ARG A 342 -3.67 -7.81 10.46
CA ARG A 342 -5.02 -8.36 10.51
C ARG A 342 -6.05 -7.44 9.84
N PHE A 343 -6.04 -6.15 10.15
CA PHE A 343 -6.93 -5.17 9.51
C PHE A 343 -6.71 -5.10 7.99
N SER A 344 -5.45 -5.12 7.55
CA SER A 344 -5.10 -5.09 6.13
C SER A 344 -5.60 -6.33 5.41
N ARG A 345 -5.43 -7.51 6.01
CA ARG A 345 -5.90 -8.77 5.45
C ARG A 345 -7.43 -8.82 5.37
N GLN A 346 -8.12 -8.48 6.45
CA GLN A 346 -9.60 -8.47 6.49
C GLN A 346 -10.21 -7.51 5.47
N ALA A 347 -9.49 -6.43 5.11
CA ALA A 347 -9.88 -5.52 4.06
C ALA A 347 -9.54 -5.98 2.63
N GLY A 348 -8.92 -7.15 2.46
CA GLY A 348 -8.40 -7.64 1.17
C GLY A 348 -7.18 -6.85 0.66
N ALA A 349 -6.56 -6.03 1.51
CA ALA A 349 -5.37 -5.24 1.17
C ALA A 349 -4.09 -6.06 1.37
N ASN A 350 -3.95 -7.14 0.60
CA ASN A 350 -2.86 -8.13 0.73
C ASN A 350 -1.47 -7.49 0.67
N PHE A 351 -1.31 -6.49 -0.19
CA PHE A 351 -0.06 -5.74 -0.34
C PHE A 351 0.30 -4.93 0.92
N ALA A 352 -0.67 -4.26 1.54
CA ALA A 352 -0.46 -3.55 2.79
C ALA A 352 -0.08 -4.54 3.91
N CYS A 353 -0.78 -5.67 3.98
CA CYS A 353 -0.46 -6.75 4.94
C CYS A 353 0.98 -7.26 4.75
N ARG A 354 1.39 -7.58 3.52
CA ARG A 354 2.77 -7.99 3.21
C ARG A 354 3.81 -6.93 3.57
N SER A 355 3.50 -5.66 3.37
CA SER A 355 4.42 -4.58 3.74
C SER A 355 4.65 -4.50 5.26
N ILE A 356 3.62 -4.83 6.05
CA ILE A 356 3.67 -4.90 7.51
C ILE A 356 4.48 -6.12 7.96
N LEU A 357 4.28 -7.28 7.33
CA LEU A 357 5.07 -8.50 7.59
C LEU A 357 6.56 -8.29 7.30
N ARG A 358 6.91 -7.70 6.15
CA ARG A 358 8.32 -7.34 5.86
C ARG A 358 8.90 -6.32 6.82
N ARG A 359 8.05 -5.55 7.50
CA ARG A 359 8.52 -4.60 8.51
C ARG A 359 8.91 -5.29 9.80
N SER A 360 8.17 -6.30 10.24
CA SER A 360 8.50 -7.05 11.47
C SER A 360 9.79 -7.85 11.35
N GLU A 361 10.17 -8.25 10.12
CA GLU A 361 11.46 -8.89 9.83
C GLU A 361 12.68 -8.02 10.20
N ARG A 362 12.50 -6.70 10.38
CA ARG A 362 13.58 -5.79 10.81
C ARG A 362 14.00 -5.99 12.27
N GLY A 363 13.28 -6.83 13.04
CA GLY A 363 13.56 -7.12 14.44
C GLY A 363 12.84 -6.17 15.41
N GLY A 364 13.02 -6.41 16.72
CA GLY A 364 12.37 -5.63 17.78
C GLY A 364 10.92 -6.02 18.06
N VAL A 365 10.53 -7.25 17.68
CA VAL A 365 9.19 -7.79 17.92
C VAL A 365 9.30 -9.03 18.80
N GLU A 366 8.47 -9.10 19.83
CA GLU A 366 8.41 -10.20 20.77
C GLU A 366 8.04 -11.53 20.10
N PHE A 367 8.49 -12.65 20.67
CA PHE A 367 8.32 -13.97 20.06
C PHE A 367 6.86 -14.31 19.74
N LEU A 368 5.93 -14.03 20.65
CA LEU A 368 4.51 -14.33 20.42
C LEU A 368 3.92 -13.47 19.30
N ASP A 369 4.35 -12.21 19.17
CA ASP A 369 3.90 -11.33 18.10
C ASP A 369 4.48 -11.75 16.74
N VAL A 370 5.73 -12.21 16.70
CA VAL A 370 6.29 -12.86 15.50
C VAL A 370 5.44 -14.06 15.09
N MET A 371 5.00 -14.87 16.06
CA MET A 371 4.16 -16.03 15.77
C MET A 371 2.76 -15.64 15.27
N ARG A 372 2.16 -14.59 15.84
CA ARG A 372 0.89 -14.03 15.37
C ARG A 372 1.00 -13.43 13.97
N LEU A 373 2.10 -12.75 13.66
CA LEU A 373 2.37 -12.25 12.30
C LEU A 373 2.55 -13.38 11.30
N GLY A 374 3.26 -14.46 11.67
CA GLY A 374 3.35 -15.67 10.85
C GLY A 374 1.99 -16.34 10.62
N LEU A 375 1.06 -16.26 11.58
CA LEU A 375 -0.31 -16.73 11.40
C LEU A 375 -1.08 -15.86 10.38
N GLU A 376 -0.93 -14.53 10.44
CA GLU A 376 -1.53 -13.65 9.43
C GLU A 376 -0.93 -13.87 8.03
N GLU A 377 0.36 -14.23 7.93
CA GLU A 377 0.97 -14.65 6.66
C GLU A 377 0.37 -15.97 6.13
N ALA A 378 0.16 -16.96 7.00
CA ALA A 378 -0.51 -18.20 6.63
C ALA A 378 -1.94 -17.94 6.14
N HIS A 379 -2.66 -17.04 6.79
CA HIS A 379 -3.99 -16.61 6.33
C HIS A 379 -3.93 -15.93 4.96
N LEU A 380 -2.96 -15.05 4.70
CA LEU A 380 -2.80 -14.44 3.38
C LEU A 380 -2.59 -15.51 2.29
N LEU A 381 -1.72 -16.49 2.53
CA LEU A 381 -1.49 -17.59 1.59
C LEU A 381 -2.76 -18.40 1.34
N TRP A 382 -3.56 -18.62 2.38
CA TRP A 382 -4.85 -19.27 2.26
C TRP A 382 -5.83 -18.46 1.41
N ASP A 383 -5.94 -17.15 1.66
CA ASP A 383 -6.80 -16.22 0.93
C ASP A 383 -6.37 -16.08 -0.55
N GLU A 384 -5.08 -16.29 -0.85
CA GLU A 384 -4.53 -16.34 -2.23
C GLU A 384 -4.72 -17.68 -2.95
N GLY A 385 -5.28 -18.68 -2.27
CA GLY A 385 -5.53 -20.01 -2.84
C GLY A 385 -4.33 -20.98 -2.73
N GLU A 386 -3.25 -20.60 -2.06
CA GLU A 386 -2.07 -21.45 -1.82
C GLU A 386 -2.24 -22.33 -0.57
N GLY A 387 -3.35 -23.09 -0.49
CA GLY A 387 -3.77 -23.80 0.72
C GLY A 387 -2.72 -24.74 1.32
N ASN A 388 -1.98 -25.51 0.50
CA ASN A 388 -0.93 -26.40 0.99
C ASN A 388 0.24 -25.64 1.65
N ARG A 389 0.59 -24.46 1.13
CA ARG A 389 1.64 -23.61 1.72
C ARG A 389 1.18 -22.99 3.02
N ALA A 390 -0.07 -22.53 3.09
CA ALA A 390 -0.68 -22.03 4.32
C ALA A 390 -0.69 -23.11 5.43
N ILE A 391 -1.09 -24.34 5.11
CA ILE A 391 -1.06 -25.48 6.03
C ILE A 391 0.37 -25.79 6.49
N SER A 392 1.33 -25.85 5.56
CA SER A 392 2.74 -26.09 5.90
C SER A 392 3.30 -25.00 6.81
N MET A 393 2.93 -23.75 6.59
CA MET A 393 3.33 -22.63 7.43
C MET A 393 2.74 -22.78 8.84
N ALA A 394 1.43 -23.00 8.97
CA ALA A 394 0.77 -23.21 10.26
C ALA A 394 1.34 -24.39 11.05
N MET A 395 1.61 -25.54 10.40
CA MET A 395 2.31 -26.66 11.02
C MET A 395 3.73 -26.28 11.48
N GLY A 396 4.43 -25.46 10.69
CA GLY A 396 5.71 -24.86 11.06
C GLY A 396 5.63 -24.03 12.34
N LEU A 397 4.61 -23.19 12.50
CA LEU A 397 4.39 -22.39 13.71
C LEU A 397 4.16 -23.28 14.94
N ILE A 398 3.36 -24.35 14.81
CA ILE A 398 3.14 -25.33 15.89
C ILE A 398 4.45 -26.01 16.29
N LYS A 399 5.28 -26.40 15.31
CA LYS A 399 6.58 -27.01 15.58
C LYS A 399 7.51 -26.03 16.32
N GLN A 400 7.51 -24.77 15.93
CA GLN A 400 8.30 -23.72 16.59
C GLN A 400 7.87 -23.53 18.05
N LEU A 401 6.57 -23.43 18.32
CA LEU A 401 6.02 -23.34 19.67
C LEU A 401 6.47 -24.51 20.56
N ARG A 402 6.43 -25.74 20.04
CA ARG A 402 6.84 -26.95 20.78
C ARG A 402 8.34 -27.04 21.02
N SER A 403 9.15 -26.48 20.12
CA SER A 403 10.61 -26.53 20.18
C SER A 403 11.22 -25.54 21.18
N LYS A 404 10.48 -24.48 21.56
CA LYS A 404 10.98 -23.44 22.45
C LYS A 404 10.97 -23.90 23.92
N PRO A 405 12.04 -23.65 24.69
CA PRO A 405 12.08 -23.98 26.11
C PRO A 405 11.09 -23.11 26.89
N SER A 406 10.60 -23.58 28.03
CA SER A 406 9.65 -22.85 28.90
C SER A 406 10.15 -21.43 29.28
N THR A 407 11.47 -21.26 29.37
CA THR A 407 12.11 -19.96 29.62
C THR A 407 11.88 -18.92 28.53
N ALA A 408 11.57 -19.35 27.30
CA ALA A 408 11.25 -18.45 26.18
C ALA A 408 9.86 -17.80 26.29
N PHE A 409 9.02 -18.29 27.22
CA PHE A 409 7.71 -17.72 27.50
C PHE A 409 7.70 -16.83 28.76
N LYS A 410 8.87 -16.61 29.37
CA LYS A 410 9.00 -15.77 30.56
C LYS A 410 8.64 -14.31 30.21
N GLY A 411 7.62 -13.77 30.86
CA GLY A 411 7.09 -12.42 30.57
C GLY A 411 5.86 -12.40 29.65
N ILE A 412 5.49 -13.54 29.05
CA ILE A 412 4.27 -13.68 28.26
C ILE A 412 3.10 -14.04 29.20
N SER A 413 1.98 -13.34 29.07
CA SER A 413 0.76 -13.68 29.80
C SER A 413 0.29 -15.09 29.44
N THR A 414 0.09 -15.96 30.43
CA THR A 414 -0.34 -17.35 30.19
C THR A 414 -1.66 -17.44 29.41
N PRO A 415 -2.69 -16.60 29.65
CA PRO A 415 -3.86 -16.51 28.78
C PRO A 415 -3.55 -16.22 27.31
N SER A 416 -2.68 -15.25 27.01
CA SER A 416 -2.44 -14.83 25.62
C SER A 416 -1.72 -15.88 24.78
N LEU A 417 -0.86 -16.70 25.43
CA LEU A 417 -0.23 -17.86 24.81
C LEU A 417 -1.26 -18.97 24.54
N ILE A 418 -2.16 -19.23 25.49
CA ILE A 418 -3.23 -20.23 25.33
C ILE A 418 -4.18 -19.82 24.21
N GLU A 419 -4.65 -18.58 24.19
CA GLU A 419 -5.53 -18.05 23.15
C GLU A 419 -4.91 -18.23 21.76
N PHE A 420 -3.63 -17.87 21.59
CA PHE A 420 -2.94 -18.05 20.32
C PHE A 420 -2.83 -19.52 19.91
N GLN A 421 -2.50 -20.41 20.86
CA GLN A 421 -2.40 -21.84 20.57
C GLN A 421 -3.75 -22.42 20.15
N VAL A 422 -4.83 -22.05 20.83
CA VAL A 422 -6.19 -22.48 20.48
C VAL A 422 -6.57 -21.96 19.09
N GLU A 423 -6.36 -20.67 18.82
CA GLU A 423 -6.62 -20.04 17.52
C GLU A 423 -5.89 -20.80 16.38
N LEU A 424 -4.59 -21.05 16.55
CA LEU A 424 -3.75 -21.74 15.57
C LEU A 424 -4.19 -23.19 15.31
N HIS A 425 -4.47 -23.97 16.36
CA HIS A 425 -4.87 -25.37 16.21
C HIS A 425 -6.27 -25.51 15.62
N CYS A 426 -7.22 -24.66 16.03
CA CYS A 426 -8.57 -24.63 15.48
C CYS A 426 -8.55 -24.27 13.99
N LEU A 427 -7.77 -23.25 13.62
CA LEU A 427 -7.63 -22.83 12.22
C LEU A 427 -7.00 -23.94 11.36
N LEU A 428 -5.93 -24.57 11.83
CA LEU A 428 -5.30 -25.67 11.12
C LEU A 428 -6.27 -26.86 10.96
N GLY A 429 -7.05 -27.18 11.99
CA GLY A 429 -8.08 -28.21 11.91
C GLY A 429 -9.13 -27.92 10.84
N ASP A 430 -9.61 -26.68 10.76
CA ASP A 430 -10.55 -26.23 9.72
C ASP A 430 -9.93 -26.36 8.32
N TRP A 431 -8.70 -25.88 8.12
CA TRP A 431 -8.00 -25.96 6.83
C TRP A 431 -7.71 -27.39 6.37
N LEU A 432 -7.29 -28.28 7.28
CA LEU A 432 -7.08 -29.69 6.98
C LEU A 432 -8.39 -30.37 6.59
N SER A 433 -9.49 -30.06 7.30
CA SER A 433 -10.80 -30.62 6.99
C SER A 433 -11.30 -30.21 5.60
N ARG A 434 -11.06 -28.94 5.20
CA ARG A 434 -11.49 -28.41 3.89
C ARG A 434 -10.65 -28.90 2.73
N THR A 435 -9.34 -29.12 2.94
CA THR A 435 -8.43 -29.57 1.89
C THR A 435 -8.42 -31.09 1.70
N LEU A 436 -8.96 -31.86 2.65
CA LEU A 436 -8.87 -33.33 2.69
C LEU A 436 -7.45 -33.85 2.50
N SER A 437 -6.46 -33.03 2.87
CA SER A 437 -5.04 -33.27 2.60
C SER A 437 -4.44 -34.34 3.50
N GLU A 438 -5.06 -34.57 4.66
CA GLU A 438 -4.60 -35.49 5.70
C GLU A 438 -5.73 -36.43 6.15
N SER A 439 -5.34 -37.55 6.76
CA SER A 439 -6.32 -38.49 7.32
C SER A 439 -7.14 -37.85 8.45
N PRO A 440 -8.43 -38.22 8.62
CA PRO A 440 -9.28 -37.68 9.69
C PRO A 440 -8.67 -37.84 11.10
N ASN A 441 -7.84 -38.86 11.28
CA ASN A 441 -7.12 -39.13 12.52
C ASN A 441 -6.08 -38.04 12.85
N VAL A 442 -5.42 -37.47 11.84
CA VAL A 442 -4.46 -36.37 12.02
C VAL A 442 -5.19 -35.08 12.38
N THR A 443 -6.30 -34.80 11.69
CA THR A 443 -7.18 -33.64 12.00
C THR A 443 -7.72 -33.73 13.44
N SER A 444 -8.17 -34.91 13.87
CA SER A 444 -8.64 -35.13 15.25
C SER A 444 -7.54 -34.85 16.28
N LYS A 445 -6.31 -35.33 16.03
CA LYS A 445 -5.17 -35.07 16.94
C LYS A 445 -4.81 -33.60 17.04
N VAL A 446 -4.90 -32.84 15.94
CA VAL A 446 -4.65 -31.39 15.95
C VAL A 446 -5.71 -30.66 16.78
N LEU A 447 -6.98 -31.04 16.65
CA LEU A 447 -8.08 -30.46 17.41
C LEU A 447 -8.04 -30.87 18.90
N GLU A 448 -7.62 -32.09 19.22
CA GLU A 448 -7.40 -32.51 20.60
C GLU A 448 -6.28 -31.72 21.28
N ALA A 449 -5.22 -31.36 20.54
CA ALA A 449 -4.15 -30.52 21.06
C ALA A 449 -4.62 -29.10 21.42
N ALA A 450 -5.70 -28.60 20.79
CA ALA A 450 -6.31 -27.32 21.19
C ALA A 450 -6.95 -27.38 22.59
N LYS A 451 -7.34 -28.56 23.07
CA LYS A 451 -7.92 -28.74 24.41
C LYS A 451 -6.87 -28.74 25.53
N ASN A 452 -5.62 -29.04 25.19
CA ASN A 452 -4.50 -29.17 26.13
C ASN A 452 -3.32 -28.28 25.70
N PRO A 453 -3.46 -26.94 25.76
CA PRO A 453 -2.40 -26.01 25.38
C PRO A 453 -1.19 -26.10 26.33
N ILE A 454 0.00 -25.81 25.81
CA ILE A 454 1.25 -25.80 26.58
C ILE A 454 1.21 -24.64 27.58
N HIS A 455 1.40 -24.93 28.86
CA HIS A 455 1.58 -23.93 29.90
C HIS A 455 3.04 -23.44 29.95
N GLY A 456 3.23 -22.12 30.01
CA GLY A 456 4.56 -21.49 30.10
C GLY A 456 5.32 -21.80 31.39
N GLU A 457 4.65 -22.35 32.40
CA GLU A 457 5.23 -22.82 33.65
C GLU A 457 4.84 -24.29 33.88
N ASP A 458 5.86 -25.12 34.09
CA ASP A 458 5.89 -26.54 34.49
C ASP A 458 4.98 -27.59 33.82
N LYS A 459 5.66 -28.66 33.38
CA LYS A 459 5.08 -29.94 32.92
C LYS A 459 4.56 -30.83 34.08
N SER A 460 4.19 -30.29 35.23
CA SER A 460 3.86 -31.11 36.42
C SER A 460 2.66 -30.66 37.28
N ALA A 461 1.82 -29.72 36.83
CA ALA A 461 0.59 -29.40 37.55
C ALA A 461 -0.66 -29.94 36.83
N PRO A 462 -1.62 -30.56 37.55
CA PRO A 462 -2.82 -31.12 36.96
C PRO A 462 -3.70 -30.04 36.34
N VAL A 463 -4.33 -30.40 35.22
CA VAL A 463 -5.30 -29.62 34.43
C VAL A 463 -6.28 -28.86 35.34
N PRO A 464 -6.31 -27.51 35.33
CA PRO A 464 -7.46 -26.78 35.81
C PRO A 464 -8.54 -26.86 34.74
N VAL A 465 -9.60 -27.61 35.04
CA VAL A 465 -10.82 -27.64 34.24
C VAL A 465 -11.42 -26.23 34.24
N LEU A 466 -11.22 -25.48 33.17
CA LEU A 466 -11.93 -24.22 32.96
C LEU A 466 -13.40 -24.54 32.72
N THR A 467 -14.27 -24.02 33.60
CA THR A 467 -15.71 -24.28 33.52
C THR A 467 -16.35 -23.41 32.42
N PRO A 468 -17.46 -23.86 31.80
CA PRO A 468 -18.12 -23.17 30.68
C PRO A 468 -18.52 -21.70 30.93
N LYS A 469 -18.51 -21.25 32.19
CA LYS A 469 -18.79 -19.85 32.56
C LYS A 469 -17.65 -18.88 32.26
N GLN A 470 -16.44 -19.36 32.02
CA GLN A 470 -15.26 -18.53 31.72
C GLN A 470 -15.03 -18.33 30.21
N LEU A 471 -15.87 -18.97 29.38
CA LEU A 471 -15.81 -18.97 27.92
C LEU A 471 -16.89 -18.09 27.28
N HIS A 472 -17.60 -17.27 28.08
CA HIS A 472 -18.72 -16.46 27.61
C HIS A 472 -18.43 -14.97 27.58
#